data_AF-A0A8S1HV67-F1
#
_entry.id   AF-A0A8S1HV67-F1
#
_cell.length_a   1.000
_cell.length_b   1.000
_cell.length_c   1.000
_cell.angle_alpha   90.00
_cell.angle_beta   90.00
_cell.angle_gamma   90.00
#
_symmetry.space_group_name_H-M   'P 1'
#
loop_
_entity.id
_entity.type
_entity.pdbx_description
1 polymer ?
#
loop_
_entity_poly.entity_id
_entity_poly.type
_entity_poly.pdbx_seq_one_letter_code
_entity_poly.pdbx_strand_id
1 'polypeptide(L)'
;MLFINQYQSTRRLFFVLFLTLVLYVISKRSPNDYLYSLPAQVWSSQIKRDFEATFDCLQKGVDQLSNFKQFLVWSNIGAIAGNCRRASPFSNLEILELPSANGLRLHVKSSDKSQVVLLSLGIGGDVSAEKKFYQRPQVFGADPISEENRKLFTDFGIFVPVSVGDAVSLEDAKKVIDGDKKEDSMIVEIDLKTFLDGFMRRPLVDNVWVNNNEWNVAKYFVGEPLFSTALHTHPLKNHLNETSKFVRGIVSDKRFLILRAQMNGSTLSLLLVNVEKRVMRSRSSAPYIFSLFLAILFFVFIRQYRLHVSLPWIPRSPAAANFSIWHDCLAKNISAYEKDPKGLWGNLWRGIKKCELLPGMKNLPIEDFRNGDETKRHILPLDNSPCTIITLGVGHDTKAEEALVEKLSSDSEFFSAPTLFKKSTRSSTQSLANSFILPLEPRQVSLRLAS
;
A
#
# COMPACT_ATOMS: atom_id res chain seq x y z
N MET A 1 -27.16 -47.89 -25.52
CA MET A 1 -27.25 -47.00 -24.34
C MET A 1 -25.90 -46.47 -23.82
N LEU A 2 -24.77 -46.66 -24.52
CA LEU A 2 -23.43 -46.19 -24.09
C LEU A 2 -22.97 -44.88 -24.76
N PHE A 3 -23.58 -44.45 -25.86
CA PHE A 3 -23.18 -43.23 -26.58
C PHE A 3 -23.70 -41.90 -26.01
N ILE A 4 -24.73 -41.92 -25.16
CA ILE A 4 -25.32 -40.70 -24.58
C ILE A 4 -24.47 -40.18 -23.41
N ASN A 5 -23.76 -41.07 -22.70
CA ASN A 5 -23.02 -40.71 -21.48
C ASN A 5 -21.68 -39.99 -21.80
N GLN A 6 -21.05 -40.33 -22.92
CA GLN A 6 -19.79 -39.71 -23.35
C GLN A 6 -20.00 -38.25 -23.81
N TYR A 7 -21.18 -37.93 -24.35
CA TYR A 7 -21.54 -36.60 -24.85
C TYR A 7 -21.89 -35.59 -23.73
N GLN A 8 -22.40 -36.07 -22.59
CA GLN A 8 -22.63 -35.22 -21.42
C GLN A 8 -21.33 -34.88 -20.68
N SER A 9 -20.37 -35.80 -20.65
CA SER A 9 -19.06 -35.58 -20.01
C SER A 9 -18.24 -34.51 -20.72
N THR A 10 -18.20 -34.52 -22.06
CA THR A 10 -17.51 -33.49 -22.85
C THR A 10 -18.14 -32.12 -22.70
N ARG A 11 -19.48 -32.03 -22.56
CA ARG A 11 -20.19 -30.76 -22.31
C ARG A 11 -19.88 -30.15 -20.95
N ARG A 12 -19.78 -30.97 -19.89
CA ARG A 12 -19.39 -30.51 -18.55
C ARG A 12 -17.95 -30.02 -18.53
N LEU A 13 -17.05 -30.73 -19.21
CA LEU A 13 -15.65 -30.33 -19.34
C LEU A 13 -15.52 -28.97 -20.06
N PHE A 14 -16.30 -28.76 -21.13
CA PHE A 14 -16.30 -27.49 -21.86
C PHE A 14 -16.80 -26.32 -21.02
N PHE A 15 -17.86 -26.53 -20.24
CA PHE A 15 -18.41 -25.49 -19.35
C PHE A 15 -17.43 -25.12 -18.22
N VAL A 16 -16.79 -26.12 -17.61
CA VAL A 16 -15.77 -25.90 -16.57
C VAL A 16 -14.57 -25.16 -17.17
N LEU A 17 -14.05 -25.58 -18.32
CA LEU A 17 -12.93 -24.90 -18.99
C LEU A 17 -13.27 -23.45 -19.36
N PHE A 18 -14.48 -23.19 -19.86
CA PHE A 18 -14.94 -21.84 -20.18
C PHE A 18 -15.05 -20.95 -18.94
N LEU A 19 -15.68 -21.45 -17.87
CA LEU A 19 -15.82 -20.71 -16.61
C LEU A 19 -14.45 -20.42 -15.99
N THR A 20 -13.53 -21.39 -16.05
CA THR A 20 -12.16 -21.24 -15.55
C THR A 20 -11.39 -20.19 -16.35
N LEU A 21 -11.57 -20.16 -17.68
CA LEU A 21 -10.96 -19.14 -18.55
C LEU A 21 -11.52 -17.74 -18.25
N VAL A 22 -12.83 -17.61 -18.09
CA VAL A 22 -13.49 -16.33 -17.75
C VAL A 22 -13.02 -15.83 -16.38
N LEU A 23 -12.99 -16.70 -15.37
CA LEU A 23 -12.50 -16.36 -14.04
C LEU A 23 -11.00 -16.05 -14.04
N TYR A 24 -10.19 -16.72 -14.85
CA TYR A 24 -8.77 -16.42 -15.05
C TYR A 24 -8.55 -15.04 -15.72
N VAL A 25 -9.39 -14.68 -16.69
CA VAL A 25 -9.36 -13.36 -17.33
C VAL A 25 -9.81 -12.26 -16.36
N ILE A 26 -10.85 -12.52 -15.56
CA ILE A 26 -11.33 -11.59 -14.53
C ILE A 26 -10.33 -11.44 -13.38
N SER A 27 -9.65 -12.52 -12.96
CA SER A 27 -8.65 -12.44 -11.88
C SER A 27 -7.36 -11.74 -12.30
N LYS A 28 -7.09 -11.64 -13.61
CA LYS A 28 -6.02 -10.81 -14.19
C LYS A 28 -6.40 -9.32 -14.37
N ARG A 29 -7.55 -8.89 -13.86
CA ARG A 29 -7.97 -7.48 -13.81
C ARG A 29 -7.05 -6.69 -12.85
N SER A 30 -6.10 -5.95 -13.40
CA SER A 30 -5.46 -4.84 -12.66
C SER A 30 -6.27 -3.56 -12.89
N PRO A 31 -6.65 -2.77 -11.87
CA PRO A 31 -7.55 -1.63 -12.04
C PRO A 31 -6.91 -0.36 -12.63
N ASN A 32 -5.65 -0.34 -13.04
CA ASN A 32 -4.92 0.91 -13.25
C ASN A 32 -4.22 0.98 -14.63
N ASP A 33 -4.98 1.28 -15.68
CA ASP A 33 -4.44 1.80 -16.94
C ASP A 33 -4.43 3.34 -16.85
N TYR A 34 -3.35 3.90 -16.29
CA TYR A 34 -3.07 5.34 -16.34
C TYR A 34 -1.86 5.58 -17.24
N LEU A 35 -2.12 6.07 -18.44
CA LEU A 35 -1.10 6.27 -19.47
C LEU A 35 -0.65 7.73 -19.47
N TYR A 36 0.54 7.98 -18.95
CA TYR A 36 1.27 9.20 -19.24
C TYR A 36 2.04 9.05 -20.54
N SER A 37 1.79 9.97 -21.45
CA SER A 37 2.66 10.27 -22.57
C SER A 37 3.49 11.51 -22.29
N LEU A 38 4.81 11.36 -22.04
CA LEU A 38 5.75 12.08 -22.93
C LEU A 38 5.22 11.81 -24.33
N PRO A 39 4.92 12.83 -25.15
CA PRO A 39 4.13 12.68 -26.37
C PRO A 39 4.55 11.40 -27.08
N ALA A 40 3.62 10.43 -27.15
CA ALA A 40 3.89 9.10 -27.70
C ALA A 40 4.38 9.19 -29.16
N GLN A 41 4.29 10.38 -29.76
CA GLN A 41 4.84 10.75 -31.06
C GLN A 41 6.37 10.84 -31.16
N VAL A 42 7.15 10.81 -30.07
CA VAL A 42 8.61 10.90 -30.21
C VAL A 42 9.35 9.99 -29.24
N TRP A 43 9.26 8.68 -29.47
CA TRP A 43 10.38 7.78 -29.20
C TRP A 43 10.99 7.39 -30.55
N SER A 44 11.52 8.39 -31.24
CA SER A 44 12.30 8.16 -32.45
C SER A 44 13.58 7.41 -32.09
N SER A 45 14.13 6.65 -33.03
CA SER A 45 15.46 6.02 -32.88
C SER A 45 16.54 7.03 -32.46
N GLN A 46 16.35 8.32 -32.77
CA GLN A 46 17.23 9.40 -32.36
C GLN A 46 17.21 9.64 -30.84
N ILE A 47 16.05 9.78 -30.21
CA ILE A 47 15.96 10.03 -28.76
C ILE A 47 16.53 8.86 -27.95
N LYS A 48 16.32 7.63 -28.43
CA LYS A 48 16.94 6.44 -27.81
C LYS A 48 18.47 6.50 -27.88
N ARG A 49 19.04 6.84 -29.05
CA ARG A 49 20.49 7.03 -29.22
C ARG A 49 21.04 8.15 -28.35
N ASP A 50 20.33 9.27 -28.29
CA ASP A 50 20.72 10.44 -27.49
C ASP A 50 20.70 10.11 -25.99
N PHE A 51 19.71 9.33 -25.56
CA PHE A 51 19.66 8.78 -24.21
C PHE A 51 20.86 7.86 -23.93
N GLU A 52 21.08 6.85 -24.78
CA GLU A 52 22.20 5.91 -24.63
C GLU A 52 23.56 6.63 -24.60
N ALA A 53 23.77 7.63 -25.44
CA ALA A 53 24.99 8.43 -25.45
C ALA A 53 25.18 9.25 -24.16
N THR A 54 24.11 9.85 -23.65
CA THR A 54 24.15 10.60 -22.38
C THR A 54 24.43 9.65 -21.21
N PHE A 55 23.83 8.46 -21.26
CA PHE A 55 24.05 7.42 -20.27
C PHE A 55 25.49 6.92 -20.27
N ASP A 56 26.04 6.61 -21.44
CA ASP A 56 27.42 6.17 -21.57
C ASP A 56 28.41 7.23 -21.06
N CYS A 57 28.09 8.52 -21.24
CA CYS A 57 28.85 9.61 -20.64
C CYS A 57 28.82 9.55 -19.10
N LEU A 58 27.63 9.39 -18.50
CA LEU A 58 27.47 9.27 -17.05
C LEU A 58 28.20 8.04 -16.51
N GLN A 59 28.03 6.88 -17.15
CA GLN A 59 28.67 5.63 -16.79
C GLN A 59 30.19 5.78 -16.81
N LYS A 60 30.78 6.29 -17.90
CA LYS A 60 32.23 6.53 -17.98
C LYS A 60 32.72 7.47 -16.89
N GLY A 61 32.00 8.55 -16.60
CA GLY A 61 32.36 9.49 -15.55
C GLY A 61 32.32 8.86 -14.16
N VAL A 62 31.28 8.08 -13.85
CA VAL A 62 31.15 7.38 -12.55
C VAL A 62 32.15 6.22 -12.43
N ASP A 63 32.44 5.50 -13.52
CA ASP A 63 33.40 4.40 -13.55
C ASP A 63 34.83 4.88 -13.34
N GLN A 64 35.18 6.06 -13.84
CA GLN A 64 36.46 6.71 -13.54
C GLN A 64 36.63 7.01 -12.04
N LEU A 65 35.50 7.16 -11.32
CA LEU A 65 35.49 7.32 -9.87
C LEU A 65 35.35 5.99 -9.13
N SER A 66 35.12 4.88 -9.83
CA SER A 66 34.71 3.62 -9.21
C SER A 66 35.82 2.95 -8.39
N ASN A 67 37.08 3.20 -8.76
CA ASN A 67 38.29 2.81 -8.04
C ASN A 67 38.60 3.71 -6.83
N PHE A 68 37.80 4.74 -6.56
CA PHE A 68 38.08 5.74 -5.54
C PHE A 68 37.01 5.78 -4.43
N LYS A 69 37.37 6.44 -3.31
CA LYS A 69 36.53 6.62 -2.11
C LYS A 69 35.14 7.18 -2.46
N GLN A 70 34.11 6.76 -1.74
CA GLN A 70 32.70 7.19 -1.89
C GLN A 70 32.55 8.73 -1.98
N PHE A 71 33.40 9.45 -1.25
CA PHE A 71 33.47 10.92 -1.29
C PHE A 71 33.67 11.50 -2.69
N LEU A 72 34.43 10.84 -3.58
CA LEU A 72 34.67 11.36 -4.91
C LEU A 72 33.42 11.29 -5.80
N VAL A 73 32.59 10.25 -5.65
CA VAL A 73 31.27 10.20 -6.33
C VAL A 73 30.42 11.37 -5.85
N TRP A 74 30.32 11.54 -4.54
CA TRP A 74 29.57 12.64 -3.92
C TRP A 74 30.01 14.03 -4.42
N SER A 75 31.32 14.31 -4.46
CA SER A 75 31.82 15.63 -4.83
C SER A 75 31.79 15.93 -6.34
N ASN A 76 31.85 14.89 -7.20
CA ASN A 76 32.02 15.07 -8.65
C ASN A 76 30.76 14.77 -9.47
N ILE A 77 29.74 14.11 -8.91
CA ILE A 77 28.53 13.74 -9.65
C ILE A 77 27.82 14.95 -10.26
N GLY A 78 27.85 16.11 -9.60
CA GLY A 78 27.35 17.38 -10.14
C GLY A 78 28.01 17.80 -11.44
N ALA A 79 29.34 17.77 -11.47
CA ALA A 79 30.12 18.14 -12.65
C ALA A 79 29.93 17.12 -13.79
N ILE A 80 29.92 15.82 -13.47
CA ILE A 80 29.71 14.73 -14.44
C ILE A 80 28.32 14.86 -15.07
N ALA A 81 27.26 14.92 -14.26
CA ALA A 81 25.90 15.03 -14.75
C ALA A 81 25.67 16.32 -15.56
N GLY A 82 26.22 17.45 -15.09
CA GLY A 82 26.16 18.72 -15.81
C GLY A 82 26.85 18.68 -17.16
N ASN A 83 28.04 18.08 -17.26
CA ASN A 83 28.78 17.94 -18.52
C ASN A 83 28.05 17.01 -19.50
N CYS A 84 27.61 15.84 -19.04
CA CYS A 84 26.90 14.88 -19.88
C CYS A 84 25.58 15.45 -20.38
N ARG A 85 24.80 16.15 -19.53
CA ARG A 85 23.58 16.83 -19.97
C ARG A 85 23.86 17.92 -21.00
N ARG A 86 24.86 18.78 -20.79
CA ARG A 86 25.20 19.86 -21.74
C ARG A 86 25.65 19.34 -23.10
N ALA A 87 26.30 18.18 -23.13
CA ALA A 87 26.71 17.51 -24.36
C ALA A 87 25.56 16.74 -25.06
N SER A 88 24.36 16.74 -24.49
CA SER A 88 23.20 15.98 -24.97
C SER A 88 22.05 16.90 -25.39
N PRO A 89 21.08 16.40 -26.17
CA PRO A 89 19.84 17.13 -26.47
C PRO A 89 19.00 17.48 -25.22
N PHE A 90 19.27 16.85 -24.08
CA PHE A 90 18.63 17.18 -22.79
C PHE A 90 19.13 18.50 -22.19
N SER A 91 20.11 19.17 -22.81
CA SER A 91 20.50 20.55 -22.47
C SER A 91 19.31 21.51 -22.53
N ASN A 92 18.39 21.27 -23.46
CA ASN A 92 17.24 22.13 -23.74
C ASN A 92 16.01 21.81 -22.88
N LEU A 93 16.07 20.77 -22.04
CA LEU A 93 14.99 20.50 -21.10
C LEU A 93 14.90 21.63 -20.07
N GLU A 94 13.74 22.29 -20.04
CA GLU A 94 13.43 23.29 -19.03
C GLU A 94 13.24 22.61 -17.66
N ILE A 95 14.10 22.98 -16.71
CA ILE A 95 13.96 22.57 -15.31
C ILE A 95 13.31 23.73 -14.57
N LEU A 96 12.13 23.47 -14.01
CA LEU A 96 11.48 24.36 -13.07
C LEU A 96 12.18 24.26 -11.71
N GLU A 97 12.59 25.42 -11.21
CA GLU A 97 13.17 25.57 -9.89
C GLU A 97 12.11 26.18 -8.95
N LEU A 98 11.82 25.49 -7.85
CA LEU A 98 10.80 25.88 -6.88
C LEU A 98 11.47 26.12 -5.52
N PRO A 99 11.75 27.39 -5.16
CA PRO A 99 12.37 27.72 -3.88
C PRO A 99 11.43 27.44 -2.71
N SER A 100 12.01 26.87 -1.66
CA SER A 100 11.45 26.63 -0.32
C SER A 100 12.47 27.05 0.75
N ALA A 101 12.05 27.18 2.00
CA ALA A 101 12.88 27.39 3.17
C ALA A 101 13.92 26.28 3.36
N ASN A 102 13.61 25.05 2.94
CA ASN A 102 14.50 23.89 3.03
C ASN A 102 15.36 23.69 1.76
N GLY A 103 15.38 24.68 0.87
CA GLY A 103 16.18 24.67 -0.35
C GLY A 103 15.36 24.63 -1.63
N LEU A 104 15.96 24.12 -2.70
CA LEU A 104 15.40 24.18 -4.04
C LEU A 104 14.78 22.84 -4.42
N ARG A 105 13.48 22.83 -4.75
CA ARG A 105 12.83 21.68 -5.40
C ARG A 105 12.96 21.80 -6.91
N LEU A 106 13.36 20.72 -7.57
CA LEU A 106 13.55 20.69 -9.02
C LEU A 106 12.51 19.81 -9.69
N HIS A 107 12.05 20.22 -10.87
CA HIS A 107 11.11 19.46 -11.68
C HIS A 107 11.38 19.68 -13.17
N VAL A 108 11.23 18.66 -14.00
CA VAL A 108 11.28 18.84 -15.46
C VAL A 108 9.92 19.33 -15.93
N LYS A 109 9.88 20.54 -16.50
CA LYS A 109 8.63 21.17 -16.93
C LYS A 109 7.98 20.35 -18.05
N SER A 110 6.75 19.91 -17.81
CA SER A 110 5.91 19.26 -18.82
C SER A 110 5.10 20.31 -19.59
N SER A 111 4.91 20.08 -20.89
CA SER A 111 3.99 20.85 -21.73
C SER A 111 2.52 20.57 -21.39
N ASP A 112 2.23 19.37 -20.89
CA ASP A 112 0.91 18.99 -20.38
C ASP A 112 0.92 19.02 -18.85
N LYS A 113 0.23 20.01 -18.28
CA LYS A 113 0.11 20.22 -16.84
C LYS A 113 -1.11 19.52 -16.23
N SER A 114 -1.99 18.93 -17.06
CA SER A 114 -3.39 18.66 -16.67
C SER A 114 -3.62 17.37 -15.87
N GLN A 115 -2.59 16.54 -15.66
CA GLN A 115 -2.77 15.25 -14.98
C GLN A 115 -1.66 14.90 -13.97
N VAL A 116 -0.70 15.79 -13.69
CA VAL A 116 0.58 15.37 -13.07
C VAL A 116 0.32 14.97 -11.62
N VAL A 117 0.91 13.86 -11.17
CA VAL A 117 0.81 13.41 -9.77
C VAL A 117 2.17 13.61 -9.12
N LEU A 118 2.20 14.43 -8.07
CA LEU A 118 3.36 14.59 -7.21
C LEU A 118 3.12 13.85 -5.90
N LEU A 119 4.06 13.00 -5.51
CA LEU A 119 4.20 12.46 -4.18
C LEU A 119 5.37 13.18 -3.48
N SER A 120 5.11 13.92 -2.42
CA SER A 120 6.14 14.52 -1.56
C SER A 120 6.20 13.74 -0.23
N LEU A 121 7.37 13.17 0.07
CA LEU A 121 7.65 12.42 1.29
C LEU A 121 8.44 13.29 2.26
N GLY A 122 8.01 13.30 3.53
CA GLY A 122 8.62 14.15 4.56
C GLY A 122 8.19 15.60 4.42
N ILE A 123 6.89 15.85 4.26
CA ILE A 123 6.32 17.19 4.16
C ILE A 123 6.40 17.91 5.51
N GLY A 124 7.58 18.48 5.78
CA GLY A 124 7.83 19.26 7.00
C GLY A 124 7.06 20.58 7.07
N GLY A 125 7.52 21.49 7.93
CA GLY A 125 6.83 22.76 8.21
C GLY A 125 6.81 23.80 7.08
N ASP A 126 7.45 23.53 5.93
CA ASP A 126 7.37 24.39 4.75
C ASP A 126 6.95 23.59 3.52
N VAL A 127 5.81 24.00 2.96
CA VAL A 127 5.13 23.38 1.81
C VAL A 127 5.03 24.34 0.61
N SER A 128 5.82 25.42 0.63
CA SER A 128 5.77 26.49 -0.37
C SER A 128 6.12 26.01 -1.79
N ALA A 129 7.02 25.05 -1.94
CA ALA A 129 7.36 24.47 -3.24
C ALA A 129 6.22 23.60 -3.78
N GLU A 130 5.63 22.75 -2.96
CA GLU A 130 4.47 21.91 -3.29
C GLU A 130 3.27 22.77 -3.68
N LYS A 131 3.03 23.86 -2.94
CA LYS A 131 1.97 24.83 -3.26
C LYS A 131 2.20 25.56 -4.59
N LYS A 132 3.45 25.92 -4.92
CA LYS A 132 3.79 26.49 -6.24
C LYS A 132 3.64 25.46 -7.37
N PHE A 133 3.91 24.19 -7.08
CA PHE A 133 3.73 23.08 -8.02
C PHE A 133 2.25 22.84 -8.36
N TYR A 134 1.35 23.05 -7.39
CA TYR A 134 -0.09 22.76 -7.44
C TYR A 134 -0.92 23.49 -8.52
N GLN A 135 -0.35 24.32 -9.39
CA GLN A 135 -1.14 25.06 -10.38
C GLN A 135 -1.95 24.21 -11.39
N ARG A 136 -1.82 22.86 -11.39
CA ARG A 136 -2.82 21.83 -11.80
C ARG A 136 -2.44 20.31 -11.69
N PRO A 137 -1.48 19.86 -10.84
CA PRO A 137 -1.33 18.44 -10.48
C PRO A 137 -2.06 17.99 -9.19
N GLN A 138 -2.36 16.69 -9.05
CA GLN A 138 -2.72 16.07 -7.76
C GLN A 138 -1.45 15.93 -6.92
N VAL A 139 -1.42 16.59 -5.76
CA VAL A 139 -0.26 16.59 -4.86
C VAL A 139 -0.59 15.78 -3.60
N PHE A 140 0.16 14.72 -3.37
CA PHE A 140 0.10 13.88 -2.18
C PHE A 140 1.29 14.18 -1.29
N GLY A 141 1.05 14.33 0.01
CA GLY A 141 2.07 14.60 1.00
C GLY A 141 1.99 13.57 2.11
N ALA A 142 3.11 12.95 2.44
CA ALA A 142 3.20 11.99 3.54
C ALA A 142 4.13 12.52 4.63
N ASP A 143 3.61 12.60 5.86
CA ASP A 143 4.39 12.95 7.04
C ASP A 143 3.66 12.49 8.30
N PRO A 144 4.37 11.93 9.30
CA PRO A 144 3.74 11.42 10.52
C PRO A 144 3.21 12.51 11.46
N ILE A 145 3.64 13.77 11.32
CA ILE A 145 3.21 14.89 12.17
C ILE A 145 1.84 15.40 11.70
N SER A 146 0.78 14.84 12.28
CA SER A 146 -0.56 14.91 11.69
C SER A 146 -1.36 16.21 11.89
N GLU A 147 -1.03 17.06 12.88
CA GLU A 147 -1.93 18.18 13.25
C GLU A 147 -1.49 19.51 12.65
N GLU A 148 -0.19 19.78 12.65
CA GLU A 148 0.43 20.99 12.14
C GLU A 148 0.60 20.90 10.61
N ASN A 149 1.28 19.86 10.11
CA ASN A 149 1.57 19.71 8.68
C ASN A 149 0.30 19.48 7.86
N ARG A 150 -0.71 18.81 8.43
CA ARG A 150 -2.03 18.66 7.81
C ARG A 150 -2.65 20.01 7.49
N LYS A 151 -2.66 20.95 8.44
CA LYS A 151 -3.25 22.30 8.23
C LYS A 151 -2.54 23.05 7.10
N LEU A 152 -1.23 22.88 6.97
CA LEU A 152 -0.45 23.52 5.90
C LEU A 152 -0.74 22.91 4.52
N PHE A 153 -1.03 21.62 4.46
CA PHE A 153 -1.08 20.86 3.21
C PHE A 153 -2.50 20.66 2.65
N THR A 154 -3.51 20.49 3.51
CA THR A 154 -4.87 20.14 3.06
C THR A 154 -5.55 21.21 2.21
N ASP A 155 -5.05 22.45 2.22
CA ASP A 155 -5.57 23.55 1.39
C ASP A 155 -5.32 23.33 -0.11
N PHE A 156 -4.34 22.50 -0.48
CA PHE A 156 -3.95 22.30 -1.88
C PHE A 156 -3.56 20.86 -2.21
N GLY A 157 -3.53 19.94 -1.25
CA GLY A 157 -3.11 18.57 -1.50
C GLY A 157 -3.78 17.55 -0.57
N ILE A 158 -3.48 16.27 -0.81
CA ILE A 158 -3.94 15.16 0.02
C ILE A 158 -2.84 14.83 1.02
N PHE A 159 -3.12 15.07 2.30
CA PHE A 159 -2.22 14.75 3.41
C PHE A 159 -2.45 13.32 3.92
N VAL A 160 -1.37 12.54 4.04
CA VAL A 160 -1.40 11.19 4.61
C VAL A 160 -0.54 11.16 5.88
N PRO A 161 -1.12 10.90 7.07
CA PRO A 161 -0.46 11.03 8.37
C PRO A 161 0.43 9.81 8.72
N VAL A 162 1.37 9.47 7.85
CA VAL A 162 2.25 8.28 8.01
C VAL A 162 3.67 8.63 7.59
N SER A 163 4.65 7.98 8.22
CA SER A 163 6.02 7.93 7.69
C SER A 163 6.06 6.94 6.52
N VAL A 164 6.81 7.27 5.47
CA VAL A 164 7.02 6.37 4.34
C VAL A 164 8.49 6.06 4.24
N GLY A 165 8.81 4.78 4.33
CA GLY A 165 10.18 4.33 4.34
C GLY A 165 10.33 2.97 3.69
N ASP A 166 11.14 2.12 4.33
CA ASP A 166 11.72 0.96 3.69
C ASP A 166 11.18 -0.38 4.21
N ALA A 167 10.40 -0.33 5.28
CA ALA A 167 9.65 -1.44 5.86
C ALA A 167 8.33 -0.94 6.46
N VAL A 168 7.49 -1.87 6.92
CA VAL A 168 6.35 -1.55 7.79
C VAL A 168 6.79 -1.74 9.23
N SER A 169 6.80 -0.67 10.02
CA SER A 169 7.24 -0.68 11.42
C SER A 169 6.44 0.32 12.27
N LEU A 170 6.45 0.07 13.58
CA LEU A 170 6.06 1.05 14.60
C LEU A 170 7.33 1.55 15.26
N GLU A 171 7.56 2.86 15.21
CA GLU A 171 8.76 3.47 15.77
C GLU A 171 8.40 4.45 16.89
N ASP A 172 9.16 4.38 17.99
CA ASP A 172 9.14 5.41 19.01
C ASP A 172 9.81 6.67 18.47
N ALA A 173 9.04 7.73 18.31
CA ALA A 173 9.53 9.02 17.85
C ALA A 173 9.26 10.12 18.86
N LYS A 174 10.04 11.19 18.75
CA LYS A 174 9.87 12.38 19.58
C LYS A 174 9.23 13.49 18.76
N LYS A 175 7.93 13.69 18.92
CA LYS A 175 7.22 14.83 18.31
C LYS A 175 7.67 16.11 19.01
N VAL A 176 8.20 17.06 18.24
CA VAL A 176 8.46 18.42 18.74
C VAL A 176 7.15 19.20 18.69
N ILE A 177 6.65 19.66 19.83
CA ILE A 177 5.35 20.33 19.93
C ILE A 177 5.50 21.85 19.94
N ASP A 178 6.54 22.36 20.59
CA ASP A 178 6.74 23.80 20.78
C ASP A 178 8.18 24.10 21.21
N GLY A 179 8.93 24.80 20.35
CA GLY A 179 10.23 25.43 20.63
C GLY A 179 11.42 24.54 21.02
N ASP A 180 11.19 23.35 21.57
CA ASP A 180 12.15 22.29 21.95
C ASP A 180 11.49 21.13 22.74
N LYS A 181 10.20 21.25 23.13
CA LYS A 181 9.49 20.19 23.86
C LYS A 181 9.22 18.99 22.97
N LYS A 182 9.79 17.85 23.37
CA LYS A 182 9.64 16.54 22.73
C LYS A 182 8.65 15.69 23.51
N GLU A 183 7.57 15.23 22.87
CA GLU A 183 6.65 14.23 23.39
C GLU A 183 6.89 12.90 22.69
N ASP A 184 6.92 11.81 23.45
CA ASP A 184 7.02 10.48 22.89
C ASP A 184 5.72 10.17 22.13
N SER A 185 5.87 9.80 20.87
CA SER A 185 4.78 9.49 19.96
C SER A 185 5.16 8.26 19.16
N MET A 186 4.25 7.29 19.05
CA MET A 186 4.41 6.19 18.11
C MET A 186 4.15 6.69 16.70
N ILE A 187 5.11 6.46 15.81
CA ILE A 187 4.99 6.72 14.38
C ILE A 187 4.78 5.39 13.67
N VAL A 188 3.78 5.35 12.80
CA VAL A 188 3.63 4.27 11.83
C VAL A 188 4.51 4.61 10.63
N GLU A 189 5.50 3.77 10.37
CA GLU A 189 6.19 3.71 9.10
C GLU A 189 5.58 2.62 8.23
N ILE A 190 5.37 2.95 6.95
CA ILE A 190 4.96 1.99 5.94
C ILE A 190 5.88 2.04 4.74
N ASP A 191 6.09 0.89 4.12
CA ASP A 191 6.94 0.82 2.96
C ASP A 191 6.31 1.55 1.75
N LEU A 192 7.14 2.10 0.88
CA LEU A 192 6.68 2.89 -0.28
C LEU A 192 5.69 2.13 -1.17
N LYS A 193 5.87 0.82 -1.35
CA LYS A 193 4.99 0.03 -2.21
C LYS A 193 3.60 -0.11 -1.58
N THR A 194 3.53 -0.43 -0.29
CA THR A 194 2.26 -0.47 0.47
C THR A 194 1.59 0.89 0.50
N PHE A 195 2.36 1.98 0.63
CA PHE A 195 1.83 3.34 0.54
C PHE A 195 1.14 3.61 -0.80
N LEU A 196 1.83 3.30 -1.90
CA LEU A 196 1.32 3.51 -3.27
C LEU A 196 0.09 2.63 -3.57
N ASP A 197 0.15 1.34 -3.23
CA ASP A 197 -0.93 0.38 -3.50
C ASP A 197 -2.15 0.64 -2.61
N GLY A 198 -1.94 0.93 -1.33
CA GLY A 198 -2.99 1.05 -0.32
C GLY A 198 -3.58 2.45 -0.19
N PHE A 199 -2.73 3.45 0.08
CA PHE A 199 -3.17 4.82 0.41
C PHE A 199 -3.44 5.64 -0.84
N MET A 200 -2.51 5.62 -1.80
CA MET A 200 -2.69 6.35 -3.05
C MET A 200 -3.58 5.61 -4.04
N ARG A 201 -3.67 4.27 -3.92
CA ARG A 201 -4.29 3.37 -4.91
C ARG A 201 -3.73 3.58 -6.33
N ARG A 202 -2.45 3.95 -6.39
CA ARG A 202 -1.70 4.31 -7.61
C ARG A 202 -0.32 3.68 -7.51
N PRO A 203 -0.06 2.58 -8.24
CA PRO A 203 1.26 1.94 -8.23
C PRO A 203 2.34 2.77 -8.94
N LEU A 204 1.93 3.80 -9.71
CA LEU A 204 2.81 4.70 -10.45
C LEU A 204 2.39 6.14 -10.21
N VAL A 205 3.36 7.01 -9.92
CA VAL A 205 3.20 8.47 -9.83
C VAL A 205 4.13 9.17 -10.80
N ASP A 206 3.86 10.42 -11.15
CA ASP A 206 4.72 11.11 -12.10
C ASP A 206 6.01 11.58 -11.44
N ASN A 207 5.88 12.25 -10.29
CA ASN A 207 7.01 12.84 -9.59
C ASN A 207 7.03 12.35 -8.15
N VAL A 208 8.21 11.97 -7.67
CA VAL A 208 8.45 11.75 -6.25
C VAL A 208 9.48 12.76 -5.77
N TRP A 209 9.13 13.49 -4.71
CA TRP A 209 10.06 14.31 -3.95
C TRP A 209 10.35 13.61 -2.62
N VAL A 210 11.62 13.31 -2.39
CA VAL A 210 12.10 12.66 -1.18
C VAL A 210 12.89 13.68 -0.39
N ASN A 211 12.43 14.00 0.82
CA ASN A 211 13.20 14.84 1.72
C ASN A 211 14.35 14.03 2.37
N ASN A 212 15.24 14.69 3.10
CA ASN A 212 16.46 14.09 3.61
C ASN A 212 16.24 12.94 4.61
N ASN A 213 15.20 13.02 5.44
CA ASN A 213 14.94 12.03 6.50
C ASN A 213 14.32 10.74 5.96
N GLU A 214 13.77 10.78 4.75
CA GLU A 214 13.10 9.67 4.06
C GLU A 214 14.04 9.00 3.05
N TRP A 215 15.36 9.17 3.21
CA TRP A 215 16.35 8.65 2.26
C TRP A 215 16.37 7.11 2.17
N ASN A 216 15.85 6.41 3.18
CA ASN A 216 15.71 4.95 3.18
C ASN A 216 14.84 4.43 2.01
N VAL A 217 13.93 5.24 1.45
CA VAL A 217 13.14 4.88 0.26
C VAL A 217 13.95 4.79 -1.03
N ALA A 218 15.19 5.29 -1.06
CA ALA A 218 16.03 5.33 -2.26
C ALA A 218 16.22 3.94 -2.91
N LYS A 219 16.19 2.86 -2.12
CA LYS A 219 16.32 1.49 -2.61
C LYS A 219 15.25 1.11 -3.64
N TYR A 220 14.04 1.67 -3.53
CA TYR A 220 12.93 1.38 -4.45
C TYR A 220 13.13 1.93 -5.87
N PHE A 221 14.13 2.77 -6.09
CA PHE A 221 14.42 3.35 -7.40
C PHE A 221 15.56 2.63 -8.14
N VAL A 222 16.14 1.57 -7.55
CA VAL A 222 17.20 0.76 -8.16
C VAL A 222 16.74 -0.69 -8.25
N GLY A 223 16.72 -1.28 -9.46
CA GLY A 223 16.36 -2.68 -9.70
C GLY A 223 14.88 -3.06 -9.53
N GLU A 224 14.07 -2.27 -8.81
CA GLU A 224 12.66 -2.55 -8.52
C GLU A 224 11.69 -2.06 -9.63
N PRO A 225 10.47 -2.61 -9.76
CA PRO A 225 9.45 -2.15 -10.71
C PRO A 225 9.17 -0.63 -10.60
N LEU A 226 8.85 0.03 -11.72
CA LEU A 226 8.71 1.49 -11.75
C LEU A 226 7.61 2.00 -10.81
N PHE A 227 8.00 2.90 -9.91
CA PHE A 227 7.09 3.68 -9.05
C PHE A 227 6.97 5.15 -9.47
N SER A 228 7.91 5.69 -10.27
CA SER A 228 7.82 7.07 -10.76
C SER A 228 8.48 7.38 -12.11
N THR A 229 8.02 8.49 -12.74
CA THR A 229 8.62 9.03 -13.98
C THR A 229 9.76 10.02 -13.72
N ALA A 230 9.77 10.67 -12.55
CA ALA A 230 10.84 11.54 -12.09
C ALA A 230 11.02 11.42 -10.58
N LEU A 231 12.26 11.62 -10.13
CA LEU A 231 12.64 11.60 -8.73
C LEU A 231 13.49 12.84 -8.43
N HIS A 232 13.12 13.56 -7.39
CA HIS A 232 13.93 14.62 -6.83
C HIS A 232 14.23 14.32 -5.36
N THR A 233 15.49 14.45 -4.94
CA THR A 233 15.90 14.00 -3.61
C THR A 233 17.06 14.81 -3.05
N HIS A 234 17.18 14.83 -1.72
CA HIS A 234 18.16 15.59 -0.94
C HIS A 234 18.92 14.73 0.08
N PRO A 235 19.68 13.70 -0.34
CA PRO A 235 20.55 12.99 0.59
C PRO A 235 21.49 13.95 1.33
N LEU A 236 21.73 13.64 2.61
CA LEU A 236 22.70 14.32 3.46
C LEU A 236 24.07 13.64 3.39
N LYS A 237 25.13 14.39 3.69
CA LYS A 237 26.52 13.92 3.68
C LYS A 237 26.79 12.74 4.64
N ASN A 238 25.99 12.58 5.70
CA ASN A 238 26.08 11.41 6.58
C ASN A 238 25.63 10.11 5.86
N HIS A 239 24.82 10.21 4.80
CA HIS A 239 24.40 9.10 3.94
C HIS A 239 25.32 8.93 2.72
N LEU A 240 26.59 9.34 2.82
CA LEU A 240 27.52 9.36 1.69
C LEU A 240 27.77 7.98 1.08
N ASN A 241 27.78 6.92 1.89
CA ASN A 241 27.96 5.56 1.41
C ASN A 241 26.73 5.07 0.65
N GLU A 242 25.56 5.24 1.23
CA GLU A 242 24.25 4.90 0.68
C GLU A 242 24.01 5.66 -0.62
N THR A 243 24.31 6.96 -0.63
CA THR A 243 24.19 7.82 -1.81
C THR A 243 25.13 7.41 -2.92
N SER A 244 26.37 7.05 -2.59
CA SER A 244 27.33 6.56 -3.59
C SER A 244 26.89 5.23 -4.20
N LYS A 245 26.39 4.32 -3.37
CA LYS A 245 25.80 3.04 -3.84
C LYS A 245 24.57 3.29 -4.71
N PHE A 246 23.69 4.20 -4.30
CA PHE A 246 22.51 4.59 -5.05
C PHE A 246 22.87 5.14 -6.43
N VAL A 247 23.78 6.12 -6.52
CA VAL A 247 24.21 6.71 -7.79
C VAL A 247 24.80 5.64 -8.72
N ARG A 248 25.66 4.75 -8.20
CA ARG A 248 26.21 3.63 -8.98
C ARG A 248 25.11 2.67 -9.43
N GLY A 249 24.15 2.38 -8.56
CA GLY A 249 22.98 1.55 -8.86
C GLY A 249 22.15 2.13 -9.99
N ILE A 250 21.77 3.40 -9.89
CA ILE A 250 21.04 4.15 -10.92
C ILE A 250 21.76 4.12 -12.26
N VAL A 251 23.07 4.40 -12.25
CA VAL A 251 23.91 4.39 -13.45
C VAL A 251 24.18 2.97 -13.94
N SER A 252 23.97 1.91 -13.16
CA SER A 252 24.03 0.54 -13.69
C SER A 252 22.67 0.09 -14.25
N ASP A 253 21.58 0.58 -13.67
CA ASP A 253 20.19 0.19 -13.94
C ASP A 253 19.69 0.68 -15.32
N LYS A 254 20.26 1.75 -15.89
CA LYS A 254 19.91 2.25 -17.25
C LYS A 254 18.49 2.82 -17.41
N ARG A 255 17.73 2.93 -16.31
CA ARG A 255 16.35 3.44 -16.35
C ARG A 255 16.25 4.94 -16.10
N PHE A 256 17.10 5.47 -15.23
CA PHE A 256 17.06 6.87 -14.81
C PHE A 256 18.26 7.64 -15.36
N LEU A 257 17.98 8.83 -15.89
CA LEU A 257 18.97 9.83 -16.25
C LEU A 257 19.12 10.84 -15.11
N ILE A 258 20.34 11.06 -14.63
CA ILE A 258 20.63 12.14 -13.68
C ILE A 258 20.77 13.44 -14.48
N LEU A 259 19.72 14.25 -14.50
CA LEU A 259 19.69 15.52 -15.26
C LEU A 259 20.36 16.68 -14.52
N ARG A 260 20.33 16.65 -13.19
CA ARG A 260 20.96 17.68 -12.36
C ARG A 260 21.38 17.08 -11.03
N ALA A 261 22.59 17.46 -10.62
CA ALA A 261 23.13 17.16 -9.31
C ALA A 261 23.81 18.43 -8.78
N GLN A 262 23.39 18.91 -7.61
CA GLN A 262 23.87 20.17 -7.05
C GLN A 262 24.12 20.02 -5.55
N MET A 263 25.33 20.39 -5.13
CA MET A 263 25.69 20.47 -3.72
C MET A 263 25.17 21.77 -3.12
N ASN A 264 24.52 21.67 -1.96
CA ASN A 264 24.16 22.82 -1.12
C ASN A 264 24.56 22.51 0.32
N GLY A 265 25.73 23.00 0.75
CA GLY A 265 26.29 22.68 2.06
C GLY A 265 26.56 21.17 2.22
N SER A 266 25.89 20.54 3.19
CA SER A 266 25.96 19.10 3.47
C SER A 266 24.93 18.27 2.71
N THR A 267 24.13 18.88 1.84
CA THR A 267 23.05 18.22 1.10
C THR A 267 23.38 18.13 -0.38
N LEU A 268 23.09 16.99 -1.01
CA LEU A 268 23.20 16.80 -2.44
C LEU A 268 21.80 16.73 -3.05
N SER A 269 21.41 17.73 -3.85
CA SER A 269 20.15 17.70 -4.59
C SER A 269 20.33 16.92 -5.90
N LEU A 270 19.52 15.89 -6.12
CA LEU A 270 19.52 15.09 -7.35
C LEU A 270 18.16 15.20 -8.05
N LEU A 271 18.16 15.46 -9.35
CA LEU A 271 16.99 15.34 -10.22
C LEU A 271 17.23 14.21 -11.23
N LEU A 272 16.40 13.18 -11.14
CA LEU A 272 16.43 12.02 -12.00
C LEU A 272 15.15 11.94 -12.83
N VAL A 273 15.27 11.51 -14.08
CA VAL A 273 14.11 11.24 -14.95
C VAL A 273 14.20 9.82 -15.46
N ASN A 274 13.11 9.09 -15.27
CA ASN A 274 12.96 7.76 -15.82
C ASN A 274 12.66 7.86 -17.30
N VAL A 275 13.48 7.20 -18.11
CA VAL A 275 13.27 7.12 -19.55
C VAL A 275 12.83 5.73 -19.99
N GLU A 276 12.90 4.70 -19.15
CA GLU A 276 12.42 3.37 -19.54
C GLU A 276 10.89 3.37 -19.52
N LYS A 277 10.30 3.86 -20.61
CA LYS A 277 8.89 3.65 -20.86
C LYS A 277 8.70 2.19 -21.30
N ARG A 278 8.52 1.29 -20.33
CA ARG A 278 7.71 0.11 -20.62
C ARG A 278 6.31 0.62 -20.91
N VAL A 279 5.94 0.52 -22.18
CA VAL A 279 4.57 0.29 -22.59
C VAL A 279 4.05 -0.83 -21.69
N MET A 280 3.38 -0.48 -20.58
CA MET A 280 2.28 -1.30 -20.10
C MET A 280 1.45 -1.51 -21.34
N ARG A 281 1.57 -2.70 -21.95
CA ARG A 281 0.75 -3.09 -23.09
C ARG A 281 -0.66 -2.71 -22.69
N SER A 282 -1.19 -1.66 -23.31
CA SER A 282 -2.61 -1.62 -23.60
C SER A 282 -2.87 -2.98 -24.21
N ARG A 283 -3.43 -3.88 -23.42
CA ARG A 283 -3.91 -5.15 -23.95
C ARG A 283 -4.96 -4.69 -24.94
N SER A 284 -4.59 -4.77 -26.22
CA SER A 284 -5.46 -4.55 -27.36
C SER A 284 -6.85 -5.02 -26.98
N SER A 285 -7.89 -4.24 -27.26
CA SER A 285 -9.27 -4.59 -26.98
C SER A 285 -9.74 -5.87 -27.72
N ALA A 286 -8.89 -6.49 -28.54
CA ALA A 286 -9.14 -7.72 -29.29
C ALA A 286 -9.62 -8.95 -28.48
N PRO A 287 -9.07 -9.32 -27.30
CA PRO A 287 -9.59 -10.44 -26.53
C PRO A 287 -10.93 -10.11 -25.85
N TYR A 288 -11.28 -8.83 -25.71
CA TYR A 288 -12.58 -8.40 -25.15
C TYR A 288 -13.69 -8.54 -26.20
N ILE A 289 -13.41 -8.13 -27.45
CA ILE A 289 -14.33 -8.36 -28.58
C ILE A 289 -14.51 -9.87 -28.80
N PHE A 290 -13.42 -10.65 -28.74
CA PHE A 290 -13.49 -12.10 -28.89
C PHE A 290 -14.24 -12.78 -27.75
N SER A 291 -14.04 -12.35 -26.49
CA SER A 291 -14.76 -12.89 -25.33
C SER A 291 -16.25 -12.51 -25.34
N LEU A 292 -16.59 -11.28 -25.72
CA LEU A 292 -17.98 -10.84 -25.87
C LEU A 292 -18.67 -11.60 -27.02
N PHE A 293 -17.97 -11.81 -28.13
CA PHE A 293 -18.46 -12.58 -29.27
C PHE A 293 -18.70 -14.06 -28.90
N LEU A 294 -17.77 -14.68 -28.14
CA LEU A 294 -17.95 -16.03 -27.58
C LEU A 294 -19.12 -16.11 -26.58
N ALA A 295 -19.28 -15.11 -25.72
CA ALA A 295 -20.39 -15.05 -24.76
C ALA A 295 -21.74 -14.90 -25.46
N ILE A 296 -21.82 -14.10 -26.53
CA ILE A 296 -23.02 -13.94 -27.36
C ILE A 296 -23.33 -15.24 -28.10
N LEU A 297 -22.34 -15.88 -28.74
CA LEU A 297 -22.52 -17.18 -29.39
C LEU A 297 -22.99 -18.24 -28.40
N PHE A 298 -22.44 -18.25 -27.18
CA PHE A 298 -22.86 -19.15 -26.11
C PHE A 298 -24.29 -18.87 -25.64
N PHE A 299 -24.70 -17.60 -25.52
CA PHE A 299 -26.08 -17.23 -25.18
C PHE A 299 -27.07 -17.64 -26.28
N VAL A 300 -26.70 -17.46 -27.55
CA VAL A 300 -27.50 -17.93 -28.70
C VAL A 300 -27.62 -19.45 -28.67
N PHE A 301 -26.53 -20.16 -28.37
CA PHE A 301 -26.51 -21.61 -28.25
C PHE A 301 -27.40 -22.11 -27.10
N ILE A 302 -27.34 -21.49 -25.91
CA ILE A 302 -28.24 -21.81 -24.79
C ILE A 302 -29.71 -21.51 -25.13
N ARG A 303 -29.98 -20.44 -25.89
CA ARG A 303 -31.35 -20.12 -26.30
C ARG A 303 -31.93 -21.12 -27.31
N GLN A 304 -31.10 -21.61 -28.24
CA GLN A 304 -31.52 -22.56 -29.28
C GLN A 304 -31.76 -23.96 -28.72
N TYR A 305 -31.00 -24.35 -27.69
CA TYR A 305 -31.15 -25.64 -27.03
C TYR A 305 -31.67 -25.37 -25.63
N ARG A 306 -33.00 -25.43 -25.41
CA ARG A 306 -33.66 -25.38 -24.09
C ARG A 306 -33.00 -26.38 -23.13
N LEU A 307 -31.92 -25.97 -22.50
CA LEU A 307 -31.18 -26.71 -21.51
C LEU A 307 -31.90 -26.45 -20.19
N HIS A 308 -32.92 -27.26 -19.92
CA HIS A 308 -33.39 -27.46 -18.56
C HIS A 308 -32.26 -28.16 -17.79
N VAL A 309 -31.30 -27.37 -17.29
CA VAL A 309 -30.35 -27.82 -16.28
C VAL A 309 -31.05 -27.65 -14.94
N SER A 310 -31.81 -28.66 -14.53
CA SER A 310 -32.10 -28.88 -13.12
C SER A 310 -30.78 -29.29 -12.47
N LEU A 311 -30.12 -28.33 -11.82
CA LEU A 311 -28.96 -28.62 -10.98
C LEU A 311 -29.40 -29.57 -9.85
N PRO A 312 -28.75 -30.73 -9.67
CA PRO A 312 -29.00 -31.57 -8.52
C PRO A 312 -28.56 -30.82 -7.26
N TRP A 313 -29.41 -30.83 -6.24
CA TRP A 313 -29.19 -30.23 -4.93
C TRP A 313 -27.94 -30.85 -4.29
N ILE A 314 -26.82 -30.14 -4.27
CA ILE A 314 -25.62 -30.53 -3.52
C ILE A 314 -25.98 -30.39 -2.02
N PRO A 315 -25.78 -31.41 -1.18
CA PRO A 315 -26.04 -31.28 0.25
C PRO A 315 -25.15 -30.16 0.81
N ARG A 316 -25.78 -29.06 1.24
CA ARG A 316 -25.10 -28.03 2.03
C ARG A 316 -24.58 -28.72 3.30
N SER A 317 -23.32 -28.46 3.67
CA SER A 317 -22.77 -28.94 4.95
C SER A 317 -23.73 -28.58 6.10
N PRO A 318 -23.76 -29.35 7.21
CA PRO A 318 -24.60 -29.02 8.36
C PRO A 318 -24.44 -27.57 8.85
N ALA A 319 -23.22 -27.02 8.77
CA ALA A 319 -22.93 -25.62 9.07
C ALA A 319 -23.63 -24.64 8.09
N ALA A 320 -23.60 -24.90 6.79
CA ALA A 320 -24.27 -24.06 5.80
C ALA A 320 -25.80 -24.14 5.90
N ALA A 321 -26.35 -25.29 6.30
CA ALA A 321 -27.78 -25.43 6.60
C ALA A 321 -28.17 -24.62 7.85
N ASN A 322 -27.42 -24.77 8.96
CA ASN A 322 -27.66 -24.01 10.19
C ASN A 322 -27.50 -22.51 10.00
N PHE A 323 -26.51 -22.07 9.22
CA PHE A 323 -26.33 -20.67 8.84
C PHE A 323 -27.55 -20.12 8.09
N SER A 324 -28.07 -20.85 7.09
CA SER A 324 -29.25 -20.44 6.34
C SER A 324 -30.46 -20.25 7.25
N ILE A 325 -30.69 -21.19 8.18
CA ILE A 325 -31.81 -21.13 9.13
C ILE A 325 -31.65 -19.93 10.09
N TRP A 326 -30.44 -19.70 10.61
CA TRP A 326 -30.16 -18.55 11.47
C TRP A 326 -30.32 -17.22 10.72
N HIS A 327 -29.83 -17.15 9.47
CA HIS A 327 -29.92 -15.98 8.62
C HIS A 327 -31.37 -15.62 8.31
N ASP A 328 -32.19 -16.61 7.93
CA ASP A 328 -33.63 -16.40 7.67
C ASP A 328 -34.37 -15.94 8.94
N CYS A 329 -34.00 -16.50 10.11
CA CYS A 329 -34.50 -16.04 11.39
C CYS A 329 -34.14 -14.58 11.66
N LEU A 330 -32.88 -14.18 11.44
CA LEU A 330 -32.44 -12.81 11.70
C LEU A 330 -33.13 -11.83 10.75
N ALA A 331 -33.13 -12.13 9.45
CA ALA A 331 -33.79 -11.33 8.42
C ALA A 331 -35.26 -11.08 8.75
N LYS A 332 -35.99 -12.13 9.15
CA LYS A 332 -37.39 -12.01 9.58
C LYS A 332 -37.57 -11.15 10.84
N ASN A 333 -36.67 -11.26 11.82
CA ASN A 333 -36.78 -10.50 13.06
C ASN A 333 -36.42 -9.02 12.89
N ILE A 334 -35.62 -8.66 11.87
CA ILE A 334 -35.22 -7.27 11.61
C ILE A 334 -35.99 -6.60 10.46
N SER A 335 -36.80 -7.35 9.70
CA SER A 335 -37.51 -6.82 8.53
C SER A 335 -38.46 -5.66 8.85
N ALA A 336 -39.00 -5.61 10.07
CA ALA A 336 -39.83 -4.49 10.53
C ALA A 336 -39.06 -3.15 10.60
N TYR A 337 -37.73 -3.18 10.61
CA TYR A 337 -36.85 -2.01 10.72
C TYR A 337 -36.12 -1.67 9.42
N GLU A 338 -36.48 -2.27 8.27
CA GLU A 338 -35.77 -2.09 6.99
C GLU A 338 -35.61 -0.61 6.58
N LYS A 339 -36.58 0.24 6.95
CA LYS A 339 -36.58 1.68 6.68
C LYS A 339 -36.35 2.54 7.93
N ASP A 340 -35.99 1.93 9.05
CA ASP A 340 -35.78 2.60 10.34
C ASP A 340 -34.41 2.21 10.95
N PRO A 341 -33.33 2.91 10.57
CA PRO A 341 -32.00 2.64 11.10
C PRO A 341 -31.90 2.79 12.62
N LYS A 342 -32.66 3.72 13.23
CA LYS A 342 -32.64 3.91 14.69
C LYS A 342 -33.34 2.78 15.41
N GLY A 343 -34.51 2.35 14.90
CA GLY A 343 -35.23 1.19 15.40
C GLY A 343 -34.41 -0.10 15.25
N LEU A 344 -33.73 -0.28 14.11
CA LEU A 344 -32.82 -1.40 13.89
C LEU A 344 -31.69 -1.41 14.93
N TRP A 345 -30.99 -0.28 15.11
CA TRP A 345 -29.89 -0.16 16.07
C TRP A 345 -30.31 -0.55 17.49
N GLY A 346 -31.46 -0.04 17.97
CA GLY A 346 -31.97 -0.33 19.30
C GLY A 346 -32.46 -1.76 19.52
N ASN A 347 -32.80 -2.50 18.45
CA ASN A 347 -33.48 -3.81 18.54
C ASN A 347 -32.72 -4.97 17.89
N LEU A 348 -31.62 -4.74 17.17
CA LEU A 348 -30.85 -5.78 16.48
C LEU A 348 -30.45 -6.92 17.43
N TRP A 349 -29.97 -6.59 18.63
CA TRP A 349 -29.56 -7.58 19.62
C TRP A 349 -30.70 -8.51 20.06
N ARG A 350 -31.95 -8.01 20.11
CA ARG A 350 -33.14 -8.82 20.45
C ARG A 350 -33.43 -9.85 19.36
N GLY A 351 -33.29 -9.44 18.09
CA GLY A 351 -33.41 -10.32 16.93
C GLY A 351 -32.35 -11.43 16.96
N ILE A 352 -31.09 -11.05 17.19
CA ILE A 352 -29.97 -11.99 17.30
C ILE A 352 -30.20 -13.00 18.44
N LYS A 353 -30.57 -12.53 19.64
CA LYS A 353 -30.83 -13.39 20.81
C LYS A 353 -31.92 -14.42 20.56
N LYS A 354 -32.98 -14.09 19.81
CA LYS A 354 -34.00 -15.07 19.41
C LYS A 354 -33.44 -16.16 18.50
N CYS A 355 -32.53 -15.80 17.59
CA CYS A 355 -31.95 -16.74 16.64
C CYS A 355 -30.81 -17.57 17.24
N GLU A 356 -30.16 -17.12 18.31
CA GLU A 356 -29.21 -17.92 19.11
C GLU A 356 -29.88 -19.16 19.74
N LEU A 357 -31.21 -19.15 19.96
CA LEU A 357 -31.97 -20.27 20.54
C LEU A 357 -32.31 -21.40 19.53
N LEU A 358 -31.97 -21.23 18.25
CA LEU A 358 -32.23 -22.24 17.23
C LEU A 358 -31.45 -23.53 17.53
N PRO A 359 -32.00 -24.73 17.24
CA PRO A 359 -31.35 -26.00 17.56
C PRO A 359 -29.91 -26.13 17.03
N GLY A 360 -29.66 -25.61 15.82
CA GLY A 360 -28.33 -25.62 15.20
C GLY A 360 -27.34 -24.57 15.73
N MET A 361 -27.80 -23.63 16.56
CA MET A 361 -26.99 -22.54 17.13
C MET A 361 -26.81 -22.69 18.65
N LYS A 362 -27.74 -23.36 19.33
CA LYS A 362 -27.76 -23.55 20.79
C LYS A 362 -26.48 -24.20 21.35
N ASN A 363 -25.78 -24.98 20.53
CA ASN A 363 -24.57 -25.71 20.94
C ASN A 363 -23.28 -24.94 20.64
N LEU A 364 -23.35 -23.72 20.10
CA LEU A 364 -22.17 -22.89 19.90
C LEU A 364 -21.72 -22.29 21.24
N PRO A 365 -20.44 -22.46 21.63
CA PRO A 365 -19.90 -21.89 22.86
C PRO A 365 -19.60 -20.40 22.65
N ILE A 366 -20.67 -19.60 22.60
CA ILE A 366 -20.57 -18.14 22.53
C ILE A 366 -20.34 -17.62 23.97
N GLU A 367 -19.15 -17.07 24.24
CA GLU A 367 -18.81 -16.47 25.53
C GLU A 367 -18.72 -14.92 25.42
N ASP A 368 -19.07 -14.26 26.52
CA ASP A 368 -18.96 -12.81 26.71
C ASP A 368 -17.70 -12.49 27.52
N PHE A 369 -16.85 -11.61 26.99
CA PHE A 369 -15.64 -11.10 27.62
C PHE A 369 -15.81 -9.61 27.89
N ARG A 370 -15.96 -9.24 29.16
CA ARG A 370 -16.32 -7.88 29.57
C ARG A 370 -15.12 -7.13 30.11
N ASN A 371 -15.04 -5.85 29.77
CA ASN A 371 -14.17 -4.88 30.41
C ASN A 371 -15.02 -3.69 30.92
N GLY A 372 -14.40 -2.57 31.27
CA GLY A 372 -15.06 -1.41 31.87
C GLY A 372 -16.01 -0.64 30.93
N ASP A 373 -15.83 -0.74 29.62
CA ASP A 373 -16.55 0.06 28.62
C ASP A 373 -17.29 -0.76 27.56
N GLU A 374 -16.97 -2.05 27.40
CA GLU A 374 -17.56 -2.91 26.38
C GLU A 374 -17.67 -4.40 26.76
N THR A 375 -18.31 -5.17 25.88
CA THR A 375 -18.40 -6.63 25.97
C THR A 375 -18.08 -7.20 24.60
N LYS A 376 -16.94 -7.88 24.51
CA LYS A 376 -16.54 -8.64 23.33
C LYS A 376 -17.19 -10.02 23.40
N ARG A 377 -17.61 -10.58 22.26
CA ARG A 377 -18.20 -11.92 22.19
C ARG A 377 -17.42 -12.78 21.21
N HIS A 378 -17.13 -14.02 21.60
CA HIS A 378 -16.36 -14.95 20.78
C HIS A 378 -16.98 -16.36 20.79
N ILE A 379 -16.86 -17.08 19.67
CA ILE A 379 -17.27 -18.49 19.56
C ILE A 379 -16.02 -19.33 19.77
N LEU A 380 -15.92 -20.03 20.90
CA LEU A 380 -14.76 -20.87 21.18
C LEU A 380 -14.72 -22.10 20.26
N PRO A 381 -13.51 -22.58 19.90
CA PRO A 381 -13.37 -23.84 19.17
C PRO A 381 -13.89 -25.01 20.02
N LEU A 382 -14.71 -25.88 19.43
CA LEU A 382 -15.34 -27.01 20.13
C LEU A 382 -14.34 -28.07 20.60
N ASP A 383 -13.21 -28.19 19.91
CA ASP A 383 -12.16 -29.19 20.11
C ASP A 383 -10.86 -28.59 20.68
N ASN A 384 -10.91 -27.35 21.17
CA ASN A 384 -9.75 -26.60 21.64
C ASN A 384 -8.64 -26.46 20.58
N SER A 385 -9.00 -26.50 19.29
CA SER A 385 -8.05 -26.27 18.20
C SER A 385 -7.41 -24.87 18.29
N PRO A 386 -6.13 -24.72 17.92
CA PRO A 386 -5.49 -23.41 17.88
C PRO A 386 -6.22 -22.45 16.95
N CYS A 387 -6.30 -21.19 17.36
CA CYS A 387 -6.98 -20.13 16.64
C CYS A 387 -6.07 -18.93 16.46
N THR A 388 -6.22 -18.22 15.34
CA THR A 388 -5.62 -16.90 15.15
C THR A 388 -6.68 -15.84 15.44
N ILE A 389 -6.44 -15.00 16.44
CA ILE A 389 -7.34 -13.92 16.84
C ILE A 389 -6.71 -12.58 16.48
N ILE A 390 -7.50 -11.70 15.88
CA ILE A 390 -7.11 -10.31 15.61
C ILE A 390 -8.12 -9.40 16.29
N THR A 391 -7.66 -8.58 17.23
CA THR A 391 -8.46 -7.51 17.85
C THR A 391 -8.01 -6.14 17.31
N LEU A 392 -8.97 -5.30 16.95
CA LEU A 392 -8.73 -3.98 16.36
C LEU A 392 -9.35 -2.91 17.27
N GLY A 393 -8.63 -1.81 17.48
CA GLY A 393 -9.08 -0.72 18.35
C GLY A 393 -8.88 -1.00 19.84
N VAL A 394 -7.81 -1.73 20.18
CA VAL A 394 -7.47 -2.00 21.59
C VAL A 394 -7.17 -0.69 22.30
N GLY A 395 -7.99 -0.38 23.29
CA GLY A 395 -7.86 0.78 24.16
C GLY A 395 -7.01 0.50 25.40
N HIS A 396 -7.16 1.33 26.43
CA HIS A 396 -6.45 1.17 27.70
C HIS A 396 -6.92 -0.02 28.56
N ASP A 397 -8.17 -0.48 28.39
CA ASP A 397 -8.74 -1.59 29.17
C ASP A 397 -8.75 -2.88 28.35
N THR A 398 -7.72 -3.71 28.56
CA THR A 398 -7.46 -4.97 27.86
C THR A 398 -8.07 -6.20 28.52
N LYS A 399 -8.89 -6.04 29.57
CA LYS A 399 -9.40 -7.18 30.35
C LYS A 399 -10.22 -8.17 29.53
N ALA A 400 -10.93 -7.70 28.52
CA ALA A 400 -11.70 -8.57 27.64
C ALA A 400 -10.79 -9.44 26.76
N GLU A 401 -9.71 -8.86 26.23
CA GLU A 401 -8.67 -9.56 25.47
C GLU A 401 -7.92 -10.58 26.35
N GLU A 402 -7.50 -10.17 27.55
CA GLU A 402 -6.80 -11.04 28.50
C GLU A 402 -7.67 -12.26 28.87
N ALA A 403 -8.94 -12.03 29.21
CA ALA A 403 -9.88 -13.10 29.53
C ALA A 403 -10.15 -14.03 28.33
N LEU A 404 -10.14 -13.51 27.10
CA LEU A 404 -10.25 -14.33 25.90
C LEU A 404 -9.01 -15.21 25.71
N VAL A 405 -7.81 -14.65 25.86
CA VAL A 405 -6.55 -15.40 25.72
C VAL A 405 -6.47 -16.55 26.73
N GLU A 406 -6.93 -16.35 27.97
CA GLU A 406 -6.98 -17.39 28.99
C GLU A 406 -7.85 -18.61 28.61
N LYS A 407 -8.83 -18.43 27.72
CA LYS A 407 -9.75 -19.49 27.27
C LYS A 407 -9.24 -20.24 26.04
N LEU A 408 -8.23 -19.73 25.35
CA LEU A 408 -7.72 -20.31 24.12
C LEU A 408 -6.62 -21.35 24.41
N SER A 409 -6.40 -22.24 23.44
CA SER A 409 -5.26 -23.16 23.48
C SER A 409 -3.93 -22.40 23.55
N SER A 410 -2.89 -23.00 24.14
CA SER A 410 -1.55 -22.40 24.21
C SER A 410 -0.91 -22.13 22.84
N ASP A 411 -1.36 -22.87 21.82
CA ASP A 411 -0.85 -22.80 20.45
C ASP A 411 -1.62 -21.78 19.60
N SER A 412 -2.59 -21.08 20.20
CA SER A 412 -3.34 -20.01 19.55
C SER A 412 -2.51 -18.74 19.44
N GLU A 413 -2.65 -18.04 18.31
CA GLU A 413 -1.98 -16.76 18.06
C GLU A 413 -2.94 -15.61 18.33
N PHE A 414 -2.46 -14.57 19.01
CA PHE A 414 -3.25 -13.40 19.35
C PHE A 414 -2.54 -12.12 18.89
N PHE A 415 -3.21 -11.36 18.01
CA PHE A 415 -2.70 -10.12 17.45
C PHE A 415 -3.60 -8.95 17.85
N SER A 416 -3.00 -7.85 18.27
CA SER A 416 -3.70 -6.61 18.63
C SER A 416 -3.24 -5.43 17.78
N ALA A 417 -4.21 -4.62 17.33
CA ALA A 417 -3.94 -3.35 16.67
C ALA A 417 -4.59 -2.20 17.46
N PRO A 418 -3.80 -1.33 18.13
CA PRO A 418 -4.35 -0.19 18.86
C PRO A 418 -4.91 0.86 17.89
N THR A 419 -5.98 1.54 18.28
CA THR A 419 -6.45 2.75 17.59
C THR A 419 -5.52 3.92 17.91
N LEU A 420 -4.83 4.47 16.91
CA LEU A 420 -4.10 5.73 17.04
C LEU A 420 -5.08 6.87 17.37
N PHE A 421 -5.03 7.42 18.59
CA PHE A 421 -4.65 8.82 18.92
C PHE A 421 -5.15 9.33 20.30
N LYS A 422 -4.21 10.05 20.95
CA LYS A 422 -4.29 11.11 22.00
C LYS A 422 -4.56 10.74 23.48
N LYS A 423 -3.52 11.06 24.28
CA LYS A 423 -3.47 11.49 25.69
C LYS A 423 -4.29 10.72 26.73
N SER A 424 -3.60 9.89 27.49
CA SER A 424 -3.83 9.81 28.94
C SER A 424 -2.48 9.85 29.67
N THR A 425 -2.35 10.82 30.54
CA THR A 425 -1.20 11.05 31.42
C THR A 425 -1.01 9.90 32.41
N ARG A 426 0.27 9.48 32.54
CA ARG A 426 0.90 8.82 33.70
C ARG A 426 0.59 7.32 33.94
N SER A 427 1.71 6.58 33.92
CA SER A 427 2.04 5.44 34.80
C SER A 427 1.48 4.07 34.45
N SER A 428 2.14 3.36 33.52
CA SER A 428 2.48 1.92 33.63
C SER A 428 3.10 1.38 32.31
N THR A 429 4.07 2.09 31.72
CA THR A 429 4.68 1.70 30.44
C THR A 429 5.78 0.63 30.52
N GLN A 430 5.97 -0.05 31.66
CA GLN A 430 7.09 -1.01 31.80
C GLN A 430 6.75 -2.48 31.52
N SER A 431 5.50 -2.81 31.17
CA SER A 431 5.08 -4.21 30.92
C SER A 431 4.75 -4.55 29.46
N LEU A 432 4.64 -3.57 28.56
CA LEU A 432 4.05 -3.77 27.22
C LEU A 432 5.06 -3.77 26.06
N ALA A 433 6.36 -3.60 26.34
CA ALA A 433 7.39 -3.55 25.29
C ALA A 433 7.85 -4.94 24.79
N ASN A 434 7.41 -6.04 25.43
CA ASN A 434 7.93 -7.40 25.13
C ASN A 434 7.01 -8.28 24.26
N SER A 435 5.91 -7.76 23.71
CA SER A 435 4.91 -8.59 23.00
C SER A 435 4.63 -8.18 21.56
N PHE A 436 5.49 -7.37 20.93
CA PHE A 436 5.32 -7.02 19.52
C PHE A 436 6.25 -7.87 18.64
N ILE A 437 5.62 -8.85 17.99
CA ILE A 437 6.17 -9.78 16.97
C ILE A 437 7.29 -10.70 17.49
N LEU A 438 6.93 -11.71 18.29
CA LEU A 438 7.62 -13.01 18.33
C LEU A 438 6.59 -14.10 18.67
N PRO A 439 6.71 -15.33 18.13
CA PRO A 439 5.96 -16.47 18.65
C PRO A 439 6.33 -16.63 20.13
N LEU A 440 5.32 -16.72 21.01
CA LEU A 440 5.55 -16.96 22.43
C LEU A 440 6.27 -18.31 22.59
N GLU A 441 7.52 -18.30 23.05
CA GLU A 441 8.21 -19.54 23.45
C GLU A 441 7.48 -20.23 24.61
N PRO A 442 7.58 -21.57 24.73
CA PRO A 442 6.76 -22.35 25.66
C PRO A 442 7.13 -22.04 27.11
N ARG A 443 6.09 -21.87 27.94
CA ARG A 443 6.13 -21.64 29.39
C ARG A 443 7.24 -22.44 30.10
N GLN A 444 8.15 -21.75 30.79
CA GLN A 444 8.70 -22.27 32.05
C GLN A 444 7.98 -21.63 33.23
N VAL A 445 7.20 -22.46 33.90
CA VAL A 445 6.64 -22.21 35.24
C VAL A 445 7.80 -22.20 36.24
N SER A 446 7.95 -21.11 36.99
CA SER A 446 8.57 -21.16 38.32
C SER A 446 7.87 -20.20 39.26
N LEU A 447 7.03 -20.77 40.12
CA LEU A 447 6.55 -20.19 41.36
C LEU A 447 7.71 -19.60 42.18
N ARG A 448 7.58 -18.35 42.64
CA ARG A 448 8.03 -17.95 43.98
C ARG A 448 7.03 -16.99 44.61
N LEU A 449 6.39 -17.51 45.66
CA LEU A 449 5.72 -16.77 46.73
C LEU A 449 6.75 -15.96 47.53
N ALA A 450 6.37 -14.74 47.90
CA ALA A 450 6.73 -13.99 49.12
C ALA A 450 6.35 -12.52 48.87
N SER A 451 5.68 -11.78 49.74
CA SER A 451 5.07 -11.99 51.06
C SER A 451 4.17 -10.77 51.30
#